data_AF-W6L9M6-F1
#
_entry.id   AF-W6L9M6-F1
#
_cell.length_a   1.000
_cell.length_b   1.000
_cell.length_c   1.000
_cell.angle_alpha   90.00
_cell.angle_beta   90.00
_cell.angle_gamma   90.00
#
_symmetry.space_group_name_H-M   'P 1'
#
loop_
_entity.id
_entity.type
_entity.pdbx_description
1 polymer ?
#
loop_
_entity_poly.entity_id
_entity_poly.type
_entity_poly.pdbx_seq_one_letter_code
_entity_poly.pdbx_strand_id
1 'polypeptide(L)'
;MEAVLYADPNPPAHANPANLTPEGLDARGALSCLAVAKLCAMATIGRLHPLALPALHFLRGIVDYEPATALAEVGALAVALSEFFHQPNLFMEEVLSLLALLQTNEFFLPESGGIALFPSLSFLNHSCEPNCAVVQGDGPLQRRLISLRDIRDGEQLFIDYNSHLTSTLDYEHRKALCAQRHFECFCAKCIRRI
;
A
#
# COMPACT_ATOMS: atom_id res chain seq x y z
N MET A 1 1.32 -14.81 -11.76
CA MET A 1 0.47 -13.84 -11.04
C MET A 1 0.88 -12.46 -11.50
N GLU A 2 0.04 -11.81 -12.31
CA GLU A 2 0.37 -10.53 -12.95
C GLU A 2 0.17 -9.40 -11.95
N ALA A 3 1.25 -8.67 -11.65
CA ALA A 3 1.18 -7.42 -10.92
C ALA A 3 1.06 -6.25 -11.91
N VAL A 4 0.36 -5.20 -11.51
CA VAL A 4 0.19 -3.98 -12.30
C VAL A 4 1.39 -3.07 -12.03
N LEU A 5 2.29 -2.93 -13.02
CA LEU A 5 3.53 -2.14 -12.92
C LEU A 5 3.38 -0.69 -13.41
N TYR A 6 4.18 0.20 -12.82
CA TYR A 6 5.00 1.13 -13.60
C TYR A 6 6.37 1.31 -12.93
N ALA A 7 7.41 1.47 -13.75
CA ALA A 7 8.79 1.74 -13.34
C ALA A 7 9.20 3.12 -13.89
N ASP A 8 9.88 3.93 -13.08
CA ASP A 8 10.50 5.18 -13.54
C ASP A 8 11.70 4.85 -14.43
N PRO A 9 11.79 5.38 -15.67
CA PRO A 9 12.93 5.15 -16.55
C PRO A 9 14.25 5.77 -16.07
N ASN A 10 14.26 6.56 -14.99
CA ASN A 10 15.49 7.19 -14.48
C ASN A 10 15.54 7.22 -12.94
N PRO A 11 15.88 6.11 -12.26
CA PRO A 11 15.91 6.07 -10.81
C PRO A 11 17.10 6.88 -10.26
N PRO A 12 16.91 7.76 -9.25
CA PRO A 12 18.02 8.41 -8.59
C PRO A 12 18.84 7.39 -7.79
N ALA A 13 20.16 7.50 -7.86
CA ALA A 13 21.08 6.63 -7.13
C ALA A 13 20.92 6.83 -5.61
N HIS A 14 20.61 5.73 -4.91
CA HIS A 14 20.70 5.56 -3.45
C HIS A 14 20.23 6.75 -2.59
N ALA A 15 18.92 6.97 -2.51
CA ALA A 15 18.33 7.86 -1.50
C ALA A 15 18.11 7.12 -0.17
N ASN A 16 18.61 7.70 0.92
CA ASN A 16 18.44 7.23 2.29
C ASN A 16 17.00 7.54 2.80
N PRO A 17 16.20 6.56 3.23
CA PRO A 17 14.78 6.75 3.55
C PRO A 17 14.50 7.58 4.82
N ALA A 18 15.53 7.89 5.62
CA ALA A 18 15.41 8.82 6.76
C ALA A 18 15.27 10.30 6.32
N ASN A 19 15.47 10.59 5.03
CA ASN A 19 15.28 11.90 4.41
C ASN A 19 14.12 11.88 3.41
N LEU A 20 12.94 11.39 3.81
CA LEU A 20 11.74 11.70 3.05
C LEU A 20 11.45 13.19 3.19
N THR A 21 11.99 13.97 2.24
CA THR A 21 11.66 15.38 2.05
C THR A 21 10.15 15.52 1.79
N PRO A 22 9.56 16.71 1.92
CA PRO A 22 8.17 16.95 1.50
C PRO A 22 7.88 16.40 0.08
N GLU A 23 8.89 16.40 -0.79
CA GLU A 23 8.86 15.83 -2.14
C GLU A 23 8.62 14.31 -2.16
N GLY A 24 9.05 13.56 -1.13
CA GLY A 24 8.81 12.12 -1.01
C GLY A 24 7.39 11.76 -0.56
N LEU A 25 6.76 12.63 0.24
CA LEU A 25 5.32 12.53 0.57
C LEU A 25 4.47 12.90 -0.65
N ASP A 26 4.85 13.94 -1.39
CA ASP A 26 4.24 14.32 -2.66
C ASP A 26 4.40 13.21 -3.71
N ALA A 27 5.57 12.55 -3.76
CA ALA A 27 5.79 11.41 -4.64
C ALA A 27 4.88 10.23 -4.29
N ARG A 28 4.67 9.92 -3.01
CA ARG A 28 3.74 8.85 -2.59
C ARG A 28 2.29 9.19 -2.94
N GLY A 29 1.89 10.45 -2.76
CA GLY A 29 0.58 10.95 -3.18
C GLY A 29 0.39 10.82 -4.69
N ALA A 30 1.35 11.32 -5.48
CA ALA A 30 1.33 11.24 -6.95
C ALA A 30 1.31 9.80 -7.48
N LEU A 31 2.08 8.90 -6.87
CA LEU A 31 2.10 7.47 -7.21
C LEU A 31 0.76 6.80 -6.87
N SER A 32 0.12 7.19 -5.76
CA SER A 32 -1.21 6.69 -5.38
C SER A 32 -2.27 7.17 -6.38
N CYS A 33 -2.25 8.45 -6.77
CA CYS A 33 -3.13 8.98 -7.81
C CYS A 33 -2.95 8.26 -9.14
N LEU A 34 -1.69 7.98 -9.54
CA LEU A 34 -1.36 7.24 -10.77
C LEU A 34 -1.86 5.78 -10.71
N ALA A 35 -1.78 5.14 -9.55
CA ALA A 35 -2.28 3.78 -9.36
C ALA A 35 -3.82 3.73 -9.47
N VAL A 36 -4.54 4.66 -8.83
CA VAL A 36 -6.00 4.81 -8.97
C VAL A 36 -6.38 5.03 -10.45
N ALA A 37 -5.67 5.93 -11.12
CA ALA A 37 -5.79 6.22 -12.54
C ALA A 37 -5.70 4.94 -13.42
N LYS A 38 -4.71 4.09 -13.16
CA LYS A 38 -4.54 2.82 -13.88
C LYS A 38 -5.64 1.81 -13.58
N LEU A 39 -6.08 1.71 -12.33
CA LEU A 39 -7.18 0.81 -11.94
C LEU A 39 -8.49 1.20 -12.64
N CYS A 40 -8.79 2.50 -12.72
CA CYS A 40 -9.93 3.01 -13.49
C CYS A 40 -9.81 2.70 -14.99
N ALA A 41 -8.62 2.85 -15.58
CA ALA A 41 -8.38 2.52 -16.98
C ALA A 41 -8.57 1.02 -17.26
N MET A 42 -8.03 0.15 -16.41
CA MET A 42 -8.19 -1.30 -16.52
C MET A 42 -9.65 -1.74 -16.41
N ALA A 43 -10.40 -1.17 -15.47
CA ALA A 43 -11.83 -1.42 -15.30
C ALA A 43 -12.63 -0.99 -16.55
N THR A 44 -12.31 0.19 -17.09
CA THR A 44 -12.92 0.74 -18.30
C THR A 44 -12.70 -0.17 -19.51
N ILE A 45 -11.46 -0.65 -19.73
CA ILE A 45 -11.14 -1.60 -20.80
C ILE A 45 -11.92 -2.91 -20.62
N GLY A 46 -12.03 -3.39 -19.38
CA GLY A 46 -12.80 -4.59 -19.04
C GLY A 46 -14.32 -4.42 -19.09
N ARG A 47 -14.84 -3.18 -19.26
CA ARG A 47 -16.25 -2.83 -19.07
C ARG A 47 -16.80 -3.29 -17.72
N LEU A 48 -15.96 -3.21 -16.69
CA LEU A 48 -16.30 -3.53 -15.31
C LEU A 48 -16.27 -2.26 -14.47
N HIS A 49 -17.07 -2.23 -13.42
CA HIS A 49 -16.91 -1.23 -12.36
C HIS A 49 -15.52 -1.41 -11.70
N PRO A 50 -14.76 -0.35 -11.36
CA PRO A 50 -13.41 -0.49 -10.78
C PRO A 50 -13.35 -1.39 -9.55
N LEU A 51 -14.30 -1.25 -8.62
CA LEU A 51 -14.44 -2.12 -7.45
C LEU A 51 -14.98 -3.54 -7.75
N ALA A 52 -15.35 -3.83 -8.99
CA ALA A 52 -15.71 -5.18 -9.46
C ALA A 52 -14.54 -5.89 -10.14
N LEU A 53 -13.36 -5.24 -10.24
CA LEU A 53 -12.13 -5.95 -10.61
C LEU A 53 -11.90 -7.09 -9.62
N PRO A 54 -11.69 -8.34 -10.10
CA PRO A 54 -11.50 -9.51 -9.23
C PRO A 54 -10.38 -9.32 -8.18
N ALA A 55 -9.38 -8.49 -8.50
CA ALA A 55 -8.26 -8.16 -7.63
C ALA A 55 -8.60 -7.18 -6.48
N LEU A 56 -9.77 -6.54 -6.48
CA LEU A 56 -10.15 -5.48 -5.53
C LEU A 56 -11.39 -5.83 -4.70
N HIS A 57 -12.22 -6.76 -5.17
CA HIS A 57 -13.51 -7.10 -4.54
C HIS A 57 -13.39 -7.47 -3.04
N PHE A 58 -12.29 -8.12 -2.64
CA PHE A 58 -12.08 -8.66 -1.29
C PHE A 58 -11.48 -7.67 -0.28
N LEU A 59 -11.14 -6.45 -0.70
CA LEU A 59 -10.42 -5.49 0.17
C LEU A 59 -11.31 -4.43 0.85
N ARG A 60 -12.65 -4.56 0.79
CA ARG A 60 -13.56 -3.54 1.37
C ARG A 60 -13.42 -3.43 2.89
N GLY A 61 -13.29 -2.20 3.41
CA GLY A 61 -13.21 -1.89 4.84
C GLY A 61 -13.73 -0.47 5.20
N ILE A 62 -13.84 -0.16 6.49
CA ILE A 62 -14.28 1.15 7.03
C ILE A 62 -13.04 1.90 7.54
N VAL A 63 -12.92 3.20 7.22
CA VAL A 63 -11.84 4.09 7.67
C VAL A 63 -12.44 5.33 8.35
N ASP A 64 -11.90 5.73 9.50
CA ASP A 64 -12.25 6.97 10.20
C ASP A 64 -11.45 8.16 9.65
N TYR A 65 -12.10 9.29 9.35
CA TYR A 65 -11.45 10.48 8.80
C TYR A 65 -12.10 11.81 9.23
N GLU A 66 -11.33 12.91 9.19
CA GLU A 66 -11.83 14.27 9.43
C GLU A 66 -12.55 14.80 8.17
N PRO A 67 -13.84 15.20 8.25
CA PRO A 67 -14.65 15.46 7.06
C PRO A 67 -14.18 16.60 6.16
N ALA A 68 -13.64 17.70 6.72
CA ALA A 68 -13.28 18.87 5.93
C ALA A 68 -11.99 18.64 5.12
N THR A 69 -10.99 18.00 5.75
CA THR A 69 -9.74 17.58 5.12
C THR A 69 -10.03 16.53 4.05
N ALA A 70 -10.86 15.54 4.36
CA ALA A 70 -11.30 14.57 3.37
C ALA A 70 -11.92 15.27 2.17
N LEU A 71 -12.94 16.13 2.37
CA LEU A 71 -13.61 16.82 1.27
C LEU A 71 -12.67 17.67 0.40
N ALA A 72 -11.68 18.33 1.00
CA ALA A 72 -10.69 19.14 0.28
C ALA A 72 -9.77 18.27 -0.60
N GLU A 73 -9.21 17.20 -0.04
CA GLU A 73 -8.34 16.25 -0.76
C GLU A 73 -9.12 15.50 -1.84
N VAL A 74 -10.34 15.05 -1.52
CA VAL A 74 -11.30 14.44 -2.45
C VAL A 74 -11.56 15.38 -3.63
N GLY A 75 -11.90 16.64 -3.35
CA GLY A 75 -12.20 17.64 -4.37
C GLY A 75 -11.01 17.95 -5.29
N ALA A 76 -9.81 18.12 -4.71
CA ALA A 76 -8.59 18.35 -5.47
C ALA A 76 -8.27 17.17 -6.39
N LEU A 77 -8.41 15.94 -5.88
CA LEU A 77 -8.23 14.71 -6.64
C LEU A 77 -9.28 14.57 -7.76
N ALA A 78 -10.53 14.93 -7.49
CA ALA A 78 -11.63 14.93 -8.47
C ALA A 78 -11.32 15.79 -9.70
N VAL A 79 -10.88 17.02 -9.45
CA VAL A 79 -10.55 17.99 -10.49
C VAL A 79 -9.35 17.49 -11.30
N ALA A 80 -8.27 17.07 -10.62
CA ALA A 80 -7.07 16.58 -11.28
C ALA A 80 -7.36 15.35 -12.17
N LEU A 81 -8.15 14.40 -11.69
CA LEU A 81 -8.53 13.20 -12.46
C LEU A 81 -9.47 13.54 -13.62
N SER A 82 -10.45 14.44 -13.41
CA SER A 82 -11.36 14.90 -14.46
C SER A 82 -10.61 15.57 -15.61
N GLU A 83 -9.66 16.45 -15.28
CA GLU A 83 -8.80 17.12 -16.27
C GLU A 83 -7.89 16.12 -16.98
N PHE A 84 -7.22 15.25 -16.24
CA PHE A 84 -6.27 14.29 -16.81
C PHE A 84 -6.96 13.28 -17.75
N PHE A 85 -8.10 12.73 -17.32
CA PHE A 85 -8.82 11.70 -18.09
C PHE A 85 -9.82 12.24 -19.10
N HIS A 86 -10.08 13.55 -19.10
CA HIS A 86 -11.18 14.15 -19.87
C HIS A 86 -12.53 13.45 -19.59
N GLN A 87 -12.72 12.98 -18.34
CA GLN A 87 -13.90 12.23 -17.91
C GLN A 87 -14.68 13.09 -16.91
N PRO A 88 -15.82 13.68 -17.30
CA PRO A 88 -16.60 14.55 -16.43
C PRO A 88 -17.40 13.79 -15.35
N ASN A 89 -17.46 12.46 -15.42
CA ASN A 89 -18.29 11.61 -14.56
C ASN A 89 -17.46 10.62 -13.72
N LEU A 90 -16.42 11.11 -13.04
CA LEU A 90 -15.72 10.32 -12.03
C LEU A 90 -16.61 10.20 -10.78
N PHE A 91 -17.00 8.98 -10.41
CA PHE A 91 -17.68 8.74 -9.15
C PHE A 91 -16.65 8.84 -8.02
N MET A 92 -16.67 9.95 -7.29
CA MET A 92 -15.67 10.21 -6.25
C MET A 92 -15.64 9.14 -5.16
N GLU A 93 -16.77 8.51 -4.86
CA GLU A 93 -16.81 7.37 -3.94
C GLU A 93 -15.91 6.21 -4.37
N GLU A 94 -15.83 5.93 -5.68
CA GLU A 94 -14.97 4.87 -6.23
C GLU A 94 -13.49 5.26 -6.13
N VAL A 95 -13.16 6.50 -6.46
CA VAL A 95 -11.79 7.04 -6.37
C VAL A 95 -11.28 6.95 -4.94
N LEU A 96 -12.10 7.36 -3.97
CA LEU A 96 -11.75 7.31 -2.55
C LEU A 96 -11.62 5.89 -2.05
N SER A 97 -12.52 5.00 -2.49
CA SER A 97 -12.42 3.58 -2.19
C SER A 97 -11.10 3.02 -2.70
N LEU A 98 -10.73 3.29 -3.96
CA LEU A 98 -9.47 2.84 -4.54
C LEU A 98 -8.24 3.40 -3.81
N LEU A 99 -8.29 4.66 -3.38
CA LEU A 99 -7.20 5.28 -2.63
C LEU A 99 -7.03 4.59 -1.26
N ALA A 100 -8.12 4.41 -0.52
CA ALA A 100 -8.12 3.72 0.77
C ALA A 100 -7.64 2.27 0.63
N LEU A 101 -8.07 1.57 -0.42
CA LEU A 101 -7.64 0.22 -0.76
C LEU A 101 -6.13 0.15 -0.99
N LEU A 102 -5.59 1.08 -1.78
CA LEU A 102 -4.17 1.13 -2.07
C LEU A 102 -3.39 1.40 -0.80
N GLN A 103 -3.69 2.49 -0.07
CA GLN A 103 -2.95 2.95 1.12
C GLN A 103 -2.91 1.93 2.28
N THR A 104 -3.81 0.97 2.28
CA THR A 104 -3.89 -0.06 3.33
C THR A 104 -3.26 -1.39 2.92
N ASN A 105 -3.00 -1.61 1.62
CA ASN A 105 -2.62 -2.91 1.09
C ASN A 105 -1.38 -2.87 0.19
N GLU A 106 -0.77 -1.71 -0.05
CA GLU A 106 0.35 -1.56 -0.96
C GLU A 106 1.66 -2.11 -0.39
N PHE A 107 2.44 -2.75 -1.26
CA PHE A 107 3.78 -3.18 -0.99
C PHE A 107 4.76 -2.28 -1.74
N PHE A 108 5.68 -1.68 -1.00
CA PHE A 108 6.78 -0.94 -1.59
C PHE A 108 7.78 -1.90 -2.26
N LEU A 109 8.20 -1.58 -3.48
CA LEU A 109 9.18 -2.33 -4.27
C LEU A 109 10.47 -1.48 -4.37
N PRO A 110 11.46 -1.71 -3.49
CA PRO A 110 12.68 -0.90 -3.45
C PRO A 110 13.46 -0.96 -4.76
N GLU A 111 13.43 -2.11 -5.45
CA GLU A 111 14.18 -2.30 -6.70
C GLU A 111 13.68 -1.40 -7.84
N SER A 112 12.39 -1.05 -7.83
CA SER A 112 11.75 -0.26 -8.90
C SER A 112 11.26 1.11 -8.45
N GLY A 113 11.42 1.46 -7.16
CA GLY A 113 10.87 2.68 -6.56
C GLY A 113 9.34 2.77 -6.63
N GLY A 114 8.66 1.64 -6.81
CA GLY A 114 7.22 1.57 -7.08
C GLY A 114 6.43 0.97 -5.92
N ILE A 115 5.11 0.94 -6.07
CA ILE A 115 4.20 0.18 -5.22
C ILE A 115 3.48 -0.90 -6.03
N ALA A 116 3.14 -2.01 -5.39
CA ALA A 116 2.32 -3.05 -5.99
C ALA A 116 1.31 -3.61 -5.00
N LEU A 117 0.20 -4.12 -5.54
CA LEU A 117 -0.78 -4.88 -4.78
C LEU A 117 -0.54 -6.38 -5.01
N PHE A 118 -0.43 -7.12 -3.92
CA PHE A 118 -0.33 -8.58 -3.94
C PHE A 118 -1.50 -9.16 -3.15
N PRO A 119 -2.66 -9.39 -3.79
CA PRO A 119 -3.89 -9.90 -3.16
C PRO A 119 -3.69 -10.93 -2.06
N SER A 120 -2.94 -11.99 -2.35
CA SER A 120 -2.70 -13.09 -1.40
C SER A 120 -1.84 -12.69 -0.20
N LEU A 121 -0.93 -11.72 -0.37
CA LEU A 121 -0.06 -11.24 0.70
C LEU A 121 -0.74 -10.13 1.52
N SER A 122 -1.67 -9.38 0.94
CA SER A 122 -2.46 -8.34 1.63
C SER A 122 -3.36 -8.89 2.74
N PHE A 123 -3.60 -10.21 2.79
CA PHE A 123 -4.30 -10.86 3.89
C PHE A 123 -3.44 -11.09 5.14
N LEU A 124 -2.12 -10.94 5.04
CA LEU A 124 -1.19 -11.23 6.13
C LEU A 124 -1.12 -10.03 7.08
N ASN A 125 -1.35 -10.27 8.35
CA ASN A 125 -1.32 -9.22 9.37
C ASN A 125 0.12 -8.82 9.76
N HIS A 126 0.24 -7.67 10.40
CA HIS A 126 1.50 -7.17 10.92
C HIS A 126 1.95 -7.81 12.24
N SER A 127 3.23 -8.13 12.36
CA SER A 127 3.94 -8.26 13.63
C SER A 127 5.32 -7.59 13.51
N CYS A 128 5.77 -6.87 14.54
CA CYS A 128 7.14 -6.33 14.61
C CYS A 128 8.20 -7.42 14.88
N GLU A 129 7.75 -8.64 15.17
CA GLU A 129 8.55 -9.86 15.29
C GLU A 129 7.81 -10.96 14.50
N PRO A 130 7.87 -10.91 13.16
CA PRO A 130 7.05 -11.76 12.30
C PRO A 130 7.56 -13.20 12.26
N ASN A 131 6.69 -14.14 11.87
CA ASN A 131 7.08 -15.53 11.59
C ASN A 131 7.26 -15.80 10.08
N CYS A 132 6.90 -14.84 9.23
CA CYS A 132 7.15 -14.88 7.79
C CYS A 132 7.84 -13.61 7.26
N ALA A 133 8.51 -13.74 6.13
CA ALA A 133 9.03 -12.62 5.35
C ALA A 133 8.56 -12.70 3.91
N VAL A 134 8.31 -11.53 3.31
CA VAL A 134 8.05 -11.40 1.87
C VAL A 134 9.38 -11.12 1.19
N VAL A 135 9.78 -11.99 0.26
CA VAL A 135 11.03 -11.88 -0.49
C VAL A 135 10.76 -11.82 -1.99
N GLN A 136 11.76 -11.36 -2.76
CA GLN A 136 11.67 -11.36 -4.21
C GLN A 136 11.57 -12.80 -4.75
N GLY A 137 10.64 -13.00 -5.69
CA GLY A 137 10.51 -14.24 -6.45
C GLY A 137 11.41 -14.25 -7.68
N ASP A 138 11.13 -15.16 -8.61
CA ASP A 138 11.99 -15.38 -9.78
C ASP A 138 11.81 -14.30 -10.87
N GLY A 139 10.68 -13.56 -10.81
CA GLY A 139 10.40 -12.42 -11.68
C GLY A 139 10.41 -11.08 -10.92
N PRO A 140 10.57 -9.95 -11.63
CA PRO A 140 10.65 -8.62 -11.01
C PRO A 140 9.43 -8.26 -10.16
N LEU A 141 8.27 -8.76 -10.57
CA LEU A 141 6.98 -8.58 -9.88
C LEU A 141 6.57 -9.75 -9.00
N GLN A 142 7.39 -10.79 -8.92
CA GLN A 142 7.03 -11.92 -8.10
C GLN A 142 7.49 -11.67 -6.67
N ARG A 143 6.63 -12.07 -5.74
CA ARG A 143 6.94 -12.10 -4.32
C ARG A 143 6.65 -13.49 -3.78
N ARG A 144 7.52 -13.97 -2.91
CA ARG A 144 7.36 -15.24 -2.19
C ARG A 144 7.23 -14.97 -0.71
N LEU A 145 6.36 -15.73 -0.06
CA LEU A 145 6.29 -15.77 1.39
C LEU A 145 7.18 -16.91 1.86
N ILE A 146 8.12 -16.62 2.75
CA ILE A 146 8.97 -17.62 3.39
C ILE A 146 8.76 -17.58 4.90
N SER A 147 8.84 -18.75 5.55
CA SER A 147 8.84 -18.86 7.00
C SER A 147 10.22 -18.49 7.57
N LEU A 148 10.24 -17.72 8.66
CA LEU A 148 11.45 -17.35 9.39
C LEU A 148 11.79 -18.34 10.52
N ARG A 149 10.83 -19.18 10.89
CA ARG A 149 10.93 -20.25 11.89
C ARG A 149 9.86 -21.30 11.60
N ASP A 150 9.90 -22.40 12.33
CA ASP A 150 8.80 -23.38 12.30
C ASP A 150 7.47 -22.74 12.71
N ILE A 151 6.42 -23.07 11.97
CA ILE A 151 5.06 -22.56 12.13
C ILE A 151 4.14 -23.73 12.43
N ARG A 152 3.37 -23.63 13.51
CA ARG A 152 2.45 -24.69 13.92
C ARG A 152 1.17 -24.65 13.10
N ASP A 153 0.50 -25.79 12.99
CA ASP A 153 -0.83 -25.82 12.37
C ASP A 153 -1.81 -24.92 13.15
N GLY A 154 -2.60 -24.15 12.42
CA GLY A 154 -3.50 -23.11 12.97
C GLY A 154 -2.81 -21.83 13.47
N GLU A 155 -1.48 -21.74 13.43
CA GLU A 155 -0.77 -20.49 13.79
C GLU A 155 -0.95 -19.43 12.69
N GLN A 156 -1.29 -18.20 13.07
CA GLN A 156 -1.42 -17.10 12.12
C GLN A 156 -0.06 -16.72 11.53
N LEU A 157 -0.04 -16.45 10.22
CA LEU A 157 1.12 -15.93 9.50
C LEU A 157 1.17 -14.40 9.62
N PHE A 158 2.32 -13.88 10.03
CA PHE A 158 2.57 -12.45 10.19
C PHE A 158 3.77 -12.02 9.36
N ILE A 159 3.69 -10.80 8.83
CA ILE A 159 4.79 -10.12 8.15
C ILE A 159 5.10 -8.78 8.84
N ASP A 160 6.27 -8.21 8.58
CA ASP A 160 6.58 -6.84 8.99
C ASP A 160 6.21 -5.86 7.85
N TYR A 161 5.22 -5.00 8.06
CA TYR A 161 4.80 -4.00 7.06
C TYR A 161 5.86 -2.91 6.83
N ASN A 162 6.86 -2.86 7.71
CA ASN A 162 7.93 -1.88 7.70
C ASN A 162 9.28 -2.53 7.36
N SER A 163 9.27 -3.76 6.82
CA SER A 163 10.49 -4.53 6.49
C SER A 163 11.41 -3.86 5.48
N HIS A 164 10.93 -2.86 4.74
CA HIS A 164 11.70 -2.09 3.78
C HIS A 164 12.57 -1.01 4.44
N LEU A 165 12.34 -0.70 5.71
CA LEU A 165 13.13 0.28 6.45
C LEU A 165 14.48 -0.34 6.86
N THR A 166 15.55 0.41 6.63
CA THR A 166 16.93 -0.05 6.85
C THR A 166 17.40 0.07 8.31
N SER A 167 16.67 0.81 9.15
CA SER A 167 16.98 1.02 10.56
C SER A 167 16.10 0.16 11.46
N THR A 168 16.70 -0.35 12.55
CA THR A 168 15.93 -0.89 13.67
C THR A 168 15.16 0.23 14.34
N LEU A 169 13.83 0.15 14.30
CA LEU A 169 12.94 1.10 14.91
C LEU A 169 12.70 0.79 16.39
N ASP A 170 12.72 1.80 17.25
CA ASP A 170 12.27 1.70 18.64
C ASP A 170 10.74 1.57 18.75
N TYR A 171 10.24 1.39 19.97
CA TYR A 171 8.82 1.16 20.22
C TYR A 171 7.92 2.31 19.78
N GLU A 172 8.30 3.56 20.07
CA GLU A 172 7.46 4.72 19.74
C GLU A 172 7.37 4.94 18.22
N HIS A 173 8.47 4.76 17.49
CA HIS A 173 8.45 4.84 16.03
C HIS A 173 7.59 3.74 15.39
N ARG A 174 7.69 2.49 15.86
CA ARG A 174 6.83 1.41 15.34
C ARG A 174 5.36 1.65 15.65
N LYS A 175 5.04 2.14 16.85
CA LYS A 175 3.69 2.52 17.25
C LYS A 175 3.12 3.61 16.34
N ALA A 176 3.91 4.65 16.06
CA ALA A 176 3.53 5.72 15.14
C ALA A 176 3.26 5.20 13.72
N LEU A 177 4.08 4.29 13.20
CA LEU A 177 3.87 3.67 11.88
C LEU A 177 2.61 2.80 11.81
N CYS A 178 2.26 2.09 12.89
CA CYS A 178 0.99 1.35 12.95
C CYS A 178 -0.21 2.31 12.96
N ALA A 179 -0.11 3.42 13.70
CA ALA A 179 -1.14 4.44 13.76
C ALA A 179 -1.40 5.11 12.40
N GLN A 180 -0.37 5.28 11.56
CA GLN A 180 -0.52 5.76 10.16
C GLN A 180 -1.36 4.81 9.28
N ARG A 181 -1.46 3.53 9.66
CA ARG A 181 -2.33 2.53 9.02
C ARG A 181 -3.58 2.23 9.86
N HIS A 182 -3.91 3.10 10.80
CA HIS A 182 -5.12 3.05 11.61
C HIS A 182 -5.26 1.77 12.48
N PHE A 183 -4.16 1.23 12.99
CA PHE A 183 -4.20 0.09 13.93
C PHE A 183 -3.15 0.17 15.05
N GLU A 184 -3.35 -0.60 16.12
CA GLU A 184 -2.37 -0.81 17.20
C GLU A 184 -1.80 -2.24 17.13
N CYS A 185 -0.47 -2.37 17.27
CA CYS A 185 0.21 -3.66 17.21
C CYS A 185 0.40 -4.27 18.60
N PHE A 186 -0.16 -5.46 18.82
CA PHE A 186 -0.06 -6.21 20.08
C PHE A 186 0.90 -7.40 20.02
N CYS A 187 1.87 -7.39 19.10
CA CYS A 187 2.88 -8.46 19.05
C CYS A 187 3.76 -8.51 20.32
N ALA A 188 4.44 -9.63 20.55
CA ALA A 188 5.28 -9.83 21.74
C ALA A 188 6.37 -8.75 21.91
N LYS A 189 6.91 -8.22 20.80
CA LYS A 189 7.88 -7.11 20.83
C LYS A 189 7.24 -5.80 21.31
N CYS A 190 6.03 -5.49 20.84
CA CYS A 190 5.30 -4.29 21.27
C CYS A 190 4.79 -4.39 22.72
N ILE A 191 4.32 -5.56 23.16
CA ILE A 191 3.92 -5.78 24.56
C ILE A 191 5.10 -5.53 25.51
N ARG A 192 6.30 -6.00 25.14
CA ARG A 192 7.53 -5.78 25.91
C ARG A 192 8.06 -4.34 25.82
N ARG A 193 7.57 -3.54 24.86
CA ARG A 193 8.03 -2.16 24.57
C ARG A 193 9.54 -2.05 24.33
N ILE A 194 10.11 -3.07 23.66
CA ILE A 194 11.54 -3.16 23.29
C ILE A 194 11.79 -2.85 21.82
#